data_AF-A0A7X7PCQ4-F1
#
_entry.id   AF-A0A7X7PCQ4-F1
#
_cell.length_a   1.000
_cell.length_b   1.000
_cell.length_c   1.000
_cell.angle_alpha   90.00
_cell.angle_beta   90.00
_cell.angle_gamma   90.00
#
_symmetry.space_group_name_H-M   'P 1'
#
loop_
_entity.id
_entity.type
_entity.pdbx_description
1 polymer ?
#
loop_
_entity_poly.entity_id
_entity_poly.type
_entity_poly.pdbx_seq_one_letter_code
_entity_poly.pdbx_strand_id
1 'polypeptide(L)'
;GDAPEITRDMVSGLRSMMRLVITSGTADRIADQGDVYGKTGEAEADGGSHAWFVGYRGDLAFATLVVQGGSSDNAVAVTRDMFAALPDGY
;
A
#
# COMPACT_ATOMS: atom_id res chain seq x y z
N GLY A 1 -19.63 14.14 -12.64
CA GLY A 1 -19.35 15.50 -12.16
C GLY A 1 -17.98 15.90 -12.67
N ASP A 2 -17.74 17.18 -12.89
CA ASP A 2 -16.42 17.68 -13.31
C ASP A 2 -15.41 17.45 -12.18
N ALA A 3 -14.63 16.38 -12.28
CA ALA A 3 -13.46 16.21 -11.45
C ALA A 3 -12.37 17.16 -11.96
N PRO A 4 -11.66 17.86 -11.07
CA PRO A 4 -10.53 18.69 -11.48
C PRO A 4 -9.46 17.84 -12.18
N GLU A 5 -8.74 18.44 -13.11
CA GLU A 5 -7.61 17.80 -13.78
C GLU A 5 -6.56 17.37 -12.74
N ILE A 6 -6.07 16.13 -12.86
CA ILE A 6 -4.98 15.63 -12.02
C ILE A 6 -3.67 16.22 -12.54
N THR A 7 -3.10 17.17 -11.80
CA THR A 7 -1.84 17.82 -12.17
C THR A 7 -0.62 16.98 -11.75
N ARG A 8 0.54 17.26 -12.36
CA ARG A 8 1.80 16.61 -11.95
C ARG A 8 2.17 16.89 -10.50
N ASP A 9 1.85 18.08 -10.00
CA ASP A 9 2.12 18.46 -8.61
C ASP A 9 1.26 17.65 -7.64
N MET A 10 -0.01 17.38 -7.99
CA MET A 10 -0.87 16.49 -7.21
C MET A 10 -0.28 15.08 -7.14
N VAL A 11 0.20 14.55 -8.27
CA VAL A 11 0.83 13.22 -8.31
C VAL A 11 2.12 13.19 -7.50
N SER A 12 2.97 14.21 -7.62
CA SER A 12 4.23 14.31 -6.86
C SER A 12 3.98 14.38 -5.35
N GLY A 13 3.00 15.20 -4.93
CA GLY A 13 2.57 15.30 -3.54
C GLY A 13 2.01 13.96 -3.03
N LEU A 14 1.16 13.30 -3.82
CA LEU A 14 0.60 11.99 -3.47
C LEU A 14 1.69 10.94 -3.28
N ARG A 15 2.68 10.87 -4.17
CA ARG A 15 3.81 9.94 -4.06
C ARG A 15 4.62 10.20 -2.79
N SER A 16 4.87 11.46 -2.45
CA SER A 16 5.54 11.83 -1.20
C SER A 16 4.75 11.35 0.03
N MET A 17 3.44 11.57 0.04
CA MET A 17 2.57 11.08 1.12
C MET A 17 2.53 9.55 1.20
N MET A 18 2.48 8.86 0.06
CA MET A 18 2.52 7.39 0.01
C MET A 18 3.86 6.82 0.50
N ARG A 19 4.98 7.53 0.30
CA ARG A 19 6.28 7.12 0.86
C ARG A 19 6.28 7.23 2.39
N LEU A 20 5.66 8.27 2.94
CA LEU A 20 5.56 8.48 4.39
C LEU A 20 4.78 7.37 5.10
N VAL A 21 3.81 6.74 4.42
CA VAL A 21 3.11 5.56 4.95
C VAL A 21 4.08 4.41 5.26
N ILE A 22 5.17 4.30 4.47
CA ILE A 22 6.18 3.26 4.61
C ILE A 22 7.32 3.68 5.55
N THR A 23 7.77 4.94 5.49
CA THR A 23 8.93 5.36 6.31
C THR A 23 8.57 5.71 7.74
N SER A 24 7.31 6.05 8.01
CA SER A 24 6.89 6.63 9.29
C SER A 24 5.42 6.39 9.60
N GLY A 25 4.79 5.39 8.96
CA GLY A 25 3.35 5.21 9.00
C GLY A 25 2.92 3.76 9.16
N THR A 26 1.69 3.49 8.74
CA THR A 26 0.98 2.23 8.97
C THR A 26 1.51 1.02 8.19
N ALA A 27 2.56 1.19 7.38
CA ALA A 27 3.18 0.11 6.62
C ALA A 27 4.70 0.07 6.82
N ASP A 28 5.19 0.48 7.98
CA ASP A 28 6.62 0.48 8.30
C ASP A 28 7.30 -0.89 8.16
N ARG A 29 6.58 -1.99 8.42
CA ARG A 29 7.12 -3.35 8.31
C ARG A 29 7.62 -3.73 6.92
N ILE A 30 7.14 -3.08 5.85
CA ILE A 30 7.56 -3.36 4.46
C ILE A 30 8.73 -2.48 4.01
N ALA A 31 9.26 -1.62 4.89
CA ALA A 31 10.34 -0.70 4.56
C ALA A 31 11.64 -1.41 4.13
N ASP A 32 11.81 -2.68 4.45
CA ASP A 32 12.94 -3.50 4.03
C ASP A 32 12.81 -4.04 2.59
N GLN A 33 11.71 -3.76 1.89
CA GLN A 33 11.45 -4.18 0.51
C GLN A 33 11.80 -3.09 -0.53
N GLY A 34 12.62 -2.11 -0.16
CA GLY A 34 13.07 -1.02 -1.03
C GLY A 34 12.10 0.18 -1.09
N ASP A 35 12.09 0.87 -2.23
CA ASP A 35 11.27 2.08 -2.43
C ASP A 35 9.82 1.73 -2.77
N VAL A 36 9.12 1.25 -1.75
CA VAL A 36 7.66 1.02 -1.78
C VAL A 36 6.93 2.34 -1.52
N TYR A 37 5.83 2.54 -2.23
CA TYR A 37 4.90 3.64 -2.06
C TYR A 37 3.51 3.06 -1.97
N GLY A 38 2.75 3.37 -0.92
CA GLY A 38 1.41 2.82 -0.80
C GLY A 38 0.52 3.53 0.18
N LYS A 39 -0.71 3.03 0.29
CA LYS A 39 -1.66 3.41 1.32
C LYS A 39 -2.33 2.16 1.86
N THR A 40 -2.41 2.06 3.18
CA THR A 40 -3.18 1.02 3.87
C THR A 40 -4.57 1.52 4.21
N GLY A 41 -5.47 0.59 4.50
CA GLY A 41 -6.68 0.90 5.23
C GLY A 41 -7.49 -0.33 5.56
N GLU A 42 -8.64 -0.04 6.14
CA GLU A 42 -9.56 -1.02 6.69
C GLU A 42 -10.97 -0.71 6.17
N ALA A 43 -11.82 -1.72 6.10
CA ALA A 43 -13.22 -1.58 5.72
C ALA A 43 -14.09 -2.45 6.62
N GLU A 44 -14.87 -1.80 7.47
CA GLU A 44 -15.78 -2.46 8.42
C GLU A 44 -16.82 -3.32 7.70
N ALA A 45 -17.07 -4.51 8.25
CA ALA A 45 -18.03 -5.48 7.76
C ALA A 45 -18.69 -6.24 8.94
N ASP A 46 -19.76 -6.98 8.66
CA ASP A 46 -20.36 -7.83 9.69
C ASP A 46 -19.35 -8.92 10.12
N GLY A 47 -19.01 -8.93 11.41
CA GLY A 47 -18.08 -9.88 11.99
C GLY A 47 -16.59 -9.50 11.94
N GLY A 48 -16.25 -8.27 11.54
CA GLY A 48 -14.87 -7.77 11.59
C GLY A 48 -14.59 -6.67 10.58
N SER A 49 -13.33 -6.52 10.19
CA SER A 49 -12.91 -5.54 9.18
C SER A 49 -12.06 -6.23 8.11
N HIS A 50 -12.22 -5.81 6.85
CA HIS A 50 -11.31 -6.19 5.78
C HIS A 50 -10.06 -5.34 5.85
N ALA A 51 -8.89 -5.95 5.64
CA ALA A 51 -7.61 -5.25 5.58
C ALA A 51 -7.16 -5.08 4.13
N TRP A 52 -6.70 -3.89 3.75
CA TRP A 52 -6.17 -3.66 2.40
C TRP A 52 -4.88 -2.82 2.40
N PHE A 53 -4.08 -3.06 1.37
CA PHE A 53 -2.88 -2.30 1.08
C PHE A 53 -2.68 -2.20 -0.44
N VAL A 54 -2.57 -0.98 -0.95
CA VAL A 54 -2.40 -0.71 -2.39
C VAL A 54 -1.20 0.21 -2.61
N GLY A 55 -0.50 0.04 -3.72
CA GLY A 55 0.70 0.81 -3.96
C GLY A 55 1.51 0.35 -5.16
N TYR A 56 2.77 0.77 -5.19
CA TYR A 56 3.73 0.36 -6.21
C TYR A 56 5.17 0.33 -5.67
N ARG A 57 6.04 -0.41 -6.35
CA ARG A 57 7.51 -0.41 -6.21
C ARG A 57 8.11 -0.44 -7.61
N GLY A 58 8.90 0.57 -7.97
CA GLY A 58 9.39 0.70 -9.36
C GLY A 58 8.23 0.82 -10.35
N ASP A 59 8.16 -0.08 -11.34
CA ASP A 59 7.04 -0.15 -12.30
C ASP A 59 5.89 -1.07 -11.86
N LEU A 60 6.08 -1.84 -10.79
CA LEU A 60 5.13 -2.85 -10.35
C LEU A 60 4.09 -2.23 -9.43
N ALA A 61 2.82 -2.26 -9.85
CA ALA A 61 1.68 -1.93 -9.01
C ALA A 61 1.13 -3.18 -8.30
N PHE A 62 0.59 -3.00 -7.09
CA PHE A 62 -0.04 -4.08 -6.32
C PHE A 62 -1.33 -3.63 -5.62
N ALA A 63 -2.18 -4.60 -5.33
CA ALA A 63 -3.34 -4.45 -4.46
C ALA A 63 -3.54 -5.75 -3.67
N THR A 64 -3.47 -5.64 -2.34
CA THR A 64 -3.68 -6.76 -1.41
C THR A 64 -4.95 -6.50 -0.62
N LEU A 65 -5.82 -7.50 -0.58
CA LEU A 65 -7.05 -7.52 0.22
C LEU A 65 -7.06 -8.81 1.04
N VAL A 66 -7.21 -8.67 2.35
CA VAL A 66 -7.43 -9.78 3.28
C VAL A 66 -8.84 -9.65 3.83
N VAL A 67 -9.72 -10.55 3.38
CA VAL A 67 -11.13 -10.59 3.80
C VAL A 67 -11.21 -10.99 5.27
N GLN A 68 -11.95 -10.22 6.10
CA GLN A 68 -11.92 -10.36 7.56
C GLN A 68 -10.49 -10.34 8.13
N GLY A 69 -9.60 -9.59 7.48
CA GLY A 69 -8.20 -9.49 7.86
C GLY A 69 -7.94 -8.65 9.11
N GLY A 70 -8.94 -7.94 9.64
CA GLY A 70 -8.81 -7.05 10.78
C GLY A 70 -7.86 -5.90 10.45
N SER A 71 -6.73 -5.84 11.15
CA SER A 71 -5.75 -4.76 10.98
C SER A 71 -5.16 -4.72 9.58
N SER A 72 -5.03 -3.51 9.03
CA SER A 72 -4.34 -3.29 7.75
C SER A 72 -2.88 -3.77 7.73
N ASP A 73 -2.26 -3.94 8.90
CA ASP A 73 -0.94 -4.56 9.06
C ASP A 73 -0.86 -5.96 8.44
N ASN A 74 -1.96 -6.73 8.47
CA ASN A 74 -2.03 -8.07 7.87
C ASN A 74 -1.94 -8.01 6.33
N ALA A 75 -2.55 -7.00 5.69
CA ALA A 75 -2.39 -6.79 4.26
C ALA A 75 -0.96 -6.36 3.90
N VAL A 76 -0.32 -5.56 4.74
CA VAL A 76 1.09 -5.18 4.57
C VAL A 76 2.01 -6.40 4.70
N ALA A 77 1.75 -7.29 5.67
CA ALA A 77 2.51 -8.52 5.87
C ALA A 77 2.48 -9.42 4.62
N VAL A 78 1.28 -9.66 4.07
CA VAL A 78 1.10 -10.46 2.85
C VAL A 78 1.83 -9.83 1.67
N THR A 79 1.75 -8.51 1.48
CA THR A 79 2.50 -7.83 0.41
C THR A 79 4.01 -7.93 0.60
N ARG A 80 4.51 -7.83 1.84
CA ARG A 80 5.94 -8.00 2.13
C ARG A 80 6.41 -9.39 1.74
N ASP A 81 5.68 -10.42 2.12
CA ASP A 81 6.03 -11.81 1.79
C ASP A 81 5.98 -12.05 0.28
N MET A 82 5.01 -11.44 -0.41
CA MET A 82 4.97 -11.44 -1.88
C MET A 82 6.23 -10.81 -2.48
N PHE A 83 6.64 -9.61 -2.03
CA PHE A 83 7.87 -8.97 -2.52
C PHE A 83 9.13 -9.78 -2.23
N ALA A 84 9.23 -10.40 -1.05
CA ALA A 84 10.37 -11.24 -0.69
C ALA A 84 10.43 -12.53 -1.51
N ALA A 85 9.31 -12.96 -2.10
CA ALA A 85 9.23 -14.12 -2.98
C ALA A 85 9.42 -13.80 -4.46
N LEU A 86 9.51 -12.52 -4.84
CA LEU A 86 9.75 -12.15 -6.24
C LEU A 86 11.18 -12.52 -6.68
N PRO A 87 11.38 -12.92 -7.95
CA PRO A 87 12.72 -13.11 -8.49
C PRO A 87 13.54 -11.82 -8.50
N ASP A 88 14.86 -11.95 -8.56
CA ASP A 88 15.76 -10.82 -8.76
C ASP A 88 15.34 -9.98 -9.98
N GLY A 89 15.36 -8.65 -9.82
CA GLY A 89 14.98 -7.71 -10.88
C GLY A 89 13.54 -7.21 -10.81
N TYR A 90 12.74 -7.65 -9.83
CA TYR A 90 11.40 -7.15 -9.52
C TYR A 90 11.35 -6.44 -8.16
#